data_AF-R9M8T0-F1
#
_entry.id   AF-R9M8T0-F1
#
_cell.length_a   1.000
_cell.length_b   1.000
_cell.length_c   1.000
_cell.angle_alpha   90.00
_cell.angle_beta   90.00
_cell.angle_gamma   90.00
#
_symmetry.space_group_name_H-M   'P 1'
#
loop_
_entity.id
_entity.type
_entity.pdbx_description
1 polymer ?
#
loop_
_entity_poly.entity_id
_entity_poly.type
_entity_poly.pdbx_seq_one_letter_code
_entity_poly.pdbx_strand_id
1 'polypeptide(L)'
;MELFSVNGEYVCKVYKGFNMQKLEEALSNRLSMRKSSFSEQYSLKIFRDLFRYARDLRQEYQEYYWEEYGSFSEFLYKREFWATSSIKEAALTESETVLKLRISSSSYNLDTLLSYDEYDNSFIEIVTQILEEIDL
;
A
#
# COMPACT_ATOMS: atom_id res chain seq x y z
N MET A 1 -5.88 -2.69 -6.81
CA MET A 1 -5.02 -2.61 -5.62
C MET A 1 -5.84 -2.97 -4.39
N GLU A 2 -5.26 -3.57 -3.36
CA GLU A 2 -5.98 -3.96 -2.14
C GLU A 2 -5.21 -3.51 -0.90
N LEU A 3 -5.84 -2.72 -0.03
CA LEU A 3 -5.24 -2.24 1.22
C LEU A 3 -5.72 -3.12 2.38
N PHE A 4 -4.80 -3.62 3.20
CA PHE A 4 -5.12 -4.41 4.37
C PHE A 4 -4.05 -4.24 5.45
N SER A 5 -4.31 -4.74 6.65
CA SER A 5 -3.37 -4.68 7.76
C SER A 5 -2.78 -6.06 8.08
N VAL A 6 -1.48 -6.12 8.35
CA VAL A 6 -0.82 -7.31 8.91
C VAL A 6 0.00 -6.87 10.11
N ASN A 7 -0.20 -7.51 11.27
CA ASN A 7 0.50 -7.19 12.52
C ASN A 7 0.40 -5.71 12.94
N GLY A 8 -0.73 -5.05 12.67
CA GLY A 8 -0.94 -3.63 12.97
C GLY A 8 -0.25 -2.67 11.99
N GLU A 9 0.38 -3.17 10.93
CA GLU A 9 0.97 -2.36 9.87
C GLU A 9 0.11 -2.43 8.61
N TYR A 10 -0.08 -1.30 7.94
CA TYR A 10 -0.79 -1.25 6.66
C TYR A 10 0.11 -1.70 5.52
N VAL A 11 -0.45 -2.52 4.65
CA VAL A 11 0.20 -3.04 3.45
C VAL A 11 -0.76 -2.98 2.27
N CYS A 12 -0.23 -2.79 1.08
CA CYS A 12 -1.04 -2.71 -0.13
C CYS A 12 -0.57 -3.75 -1.16
N LYS A 13 -1.46 -4.65 -1.56
CA LYS A 13 -1.24 -5.56 -2.68
C LYS A 13 -1.45 -4.81 -3.99
N VAL A 14 -0.48 -4.94 -4.88
CA VAL A 14 -0.42 -4.29 -6.19
C VAL A 14 0.21 -5.24 -7.21
N TYR A 15 0.05 -4.97 -8.50
CA TYR A 15 0.79 -5.69 -9.53
C TYR A 15 2.26 -5.28 -9.57
N LYS A 16 3.11 -6.21 -10.01
CA LYS A 16 4.52 -5.95 -10.29
C LYS A 16 4.66 -4.81 -11.30
N GLY A 17 5.61 -3.92 -11.06
CA GLY A 17 5.82 -2.73 -11.88
C GLY A 17 4.86 -1.58 -11.56
N PHE A 18 4.18 -1.63 -10.41
CA PHE A 18 3.60 -0.47 -9.75
C PHE A 18 4.64 0.65 -9.66
N ASN A 19 4.19 1.88 -9.86
CA ASN A 19 4.95 3.07 -9.54
C ASN A 19 4.02 4.25 -9.25
N MET A 20 4.54 5.26 -8.58
CA MET A 20 3.75 6.43 -8.17
C MET A 20 3.18 7.20 -9.35
N GLN A 21 3.86 7.26 -10.49
CA GLN A 21 3.35 7.97 -11.66
C GLN A 21 2.06 7.31 -12.19
N LYS A 22 2.05 5.98 -12.34
CA LYS A 22 0.86 5.22 -12.75
C LYS A 22 -0.30 5.43 -11.78
N LEU A 23 -0.01 5.40 -10.48
CA LEU A 23 -1.01 5.64 -9.44
C LEU A 23 -1.61 7.05 -9.55
N GLU A 24 -0.78 8.08 -9.70
CA GLU A 24 -1.24 9.47 -9.84
C GLU A 24 -2.10 9.69 -11.08
N GLU A 25 -1.72 9.07 -12.22
CA GLU A 25 -2.51 9.09 -13.45
C GLU A 25 -3.87 8.40 -13.25
N ALA A 26 -3.88 7.21 -12.62
CA ALA A 26 -5.10 6.49 -12.31
C ALA A 26 -6.02 7.28 -11.36
N LEU A 27 -5.47 7.87 -10.30
CA LEU A 27 -6.21 8.71 -9.35
C LEU A 27 -6.80 9.94 -10.01
N SER A 28 -6.03 10.61 -10.87
CA SER A 28 -6.49 11.81 -11.58
C SER A 28 -7.68 11.48 -12.50
N ASN A 29 -7.63 10.33 -13.19
CA ASN A 29 -8.73 9.85 -14.02
C ASN A 29 -9.94 9.42 -13.18
N ARG A 30 -9.72 8.71 -12.08
CA ARG A 30 -10.80 8.17 -11.24
C ARG A 30 -11.58 9.25 -10.54
N LEU A 31 -10.87 10.17 -9.87
CA LEU A 31 -11.48 11.19 -9.02
C LEU A 31 -12.17 12.29 -9.84
N SER A 32 -11.97 12.31 -11.17
CA SER A 32 -12.60 13.26 -12.11
C SER A 32 -12.48 14.72 -11.66
N MET A 33 -11.41 15.03 -10.93
CA MET A 33 -11.21 16.34 -10.35
C MET A 33 -10.74 17.33 -11.41
N ARG A 34 -11.09 18.60 -11.20
CA ARG A 34 -10.57 19.66 -12.06
C ARG A 34 -9.05 19.71 -11.94
N LYS A 35 -8.36 19.62 -13.08
CA LYS A 35 -6.91 19.72 -13.16
C LYS A 35 -6.39 21.00 -12.50
N SER A 36 -5.33 20.87 -11.72
CA SER A 36 -4.68 21.89 -10.90
C SER A 36 -5.58 22.50 -9.82
N SER A 37 -6.72 21.87 -9.49
CA SER A 37 -7.54 22.31 -8.36
C SER A 37 -6.88 21.98 -7.03
N PHE A 38 -7.28 22.71 -5.99
CA PHE A 38 -6.86 22.39 -4.63
C PHE A 38 -7.20 20.94 -4.26
N SER A 39 -8.40 20.47 -4.62
CA SER A 39 -8.85 19.10 -4.32
C SER A 39 -7.96 18.04 -5.01
N GLU A 40 -7.60 18.24 -6.28
CA GLU A 40 -6.70 17.33 -7.01
C GLU A 40 -5.34 17.27 -6.31
N GLN A 41 -4.72 18.43 -6.08
CA GLN A 41 -3.40 18.51 -5.47
C GLN A 41 -3.36 17.91 -4.07
N TYR A 42 -4.39 18.16 -3.26
CA TYR A 42 -4.48 17.66 -1.90
C TYR A 42 -4.70 16.14 -1.87
N SER A 43 -5.56 15.61 -2.73
CA SER A 43 -5.78 14.16 -2.83
C SER A 43 -4.52 13.44 -3.31
N LEU A 44 -3.89 13.93 -4.38
CA LEU A 44 -2.61 13.36 -4.85
C LEU A 44 -1.54 13.43 -3.78
N LYS A 45 -1.51 14.49 -2.96
CA LYS A 45 -0.61 14.59 -1.82
C LYS A 45 -0.87 13.49 -0.78
N ILE A 46 -2.13 13.21 -0.44
CA ILE A 46 -2.49 12.14 0.50
C ILE A 46 -1.92 10.79 0.02
N PHE A 47 -2.18 10.42 -1.24
CA PHE A 47 -1.69 9.16 -1.78
C PHE A 47 -0.17 9.14 -1.93
N ARG A 48 0.45 10.26 -2.35
CA ARG A 48 1.92 10.38 -2.36
C ARG A 48 2.51 10.14 -0.98
N ASP A 49 1.96 10.78 0.04
CA ASP A 49 2.44 10.62 1.41
C ASP A 49 2.20 9.16 1.86
N LEU A 50 1.04 8.56 1.59
CA LEU A 50 0.73 7.16 1.93
C LEU A 50 1.78 6.16 1.41
N PHE A 51 2.27 6.36 0.19
CA PHE A 51 3.24 5.48 -0.47
C PHE A 51 4.69 5.98 -0.43
N ARG A 52 4.97 7.16 0.14
CA ARG A 52 6.25 7.90 0.01
C ARG A 52 7.50 7.12 0.41
N TYR A 53 7.34 6.16 1.31
CA TYR A 53 8.41 5.30 1.81
C TYR A 53 7.98 3.83 1.85
N ALA A 54 7.03 3.46 1.00
CA ALA A 54 6.60 2.09 0.91
C ALA A 54 7.75 1.20 0.43
N ARG A 55 7.90 0.03 1.05
CA ARG A 55 8.87 -0.99 0.65
C ARG A 55 8.16 -2.06 -0.17
N ASP A 56 8.64 -2.30 -1.38
CA ASP A 56 8.23 -3.47 -2.16
C ASP A 56 8.88 -4.72 -1.58
N LEU A 57 8.10 -5.51 -0.85
CA LEU A 57 8.60 -6.67 -0.12
C LEU A 57 9.10 -7.76 -1.06
N ARG A 58 8.48 -7.93 -2.24
CA ARG A 58 8.91 -8.96 -3.19
C ARG A 58 10.20 -8.54 -3.89
N GLN A 59 10.31 -7.27 -4.28
CA GLN A 59 11.55 -6.72 -4.82
C GLN A 59 12.68 -6.86 -3.81
N GLU A 60 12.44 -6.50 -2.54
CA GLU A 60 13.46 -6.61 -1.49
C GLU A 60 13.89 -8.07 -1.25
N TYR A 61 12.93 -9.00 -1.25
CA TYR A 61 13.24 -10.42 -1.20
C TYR A 61 14.14 -10.86 -2.36
N GLN A 62 13.79 -10.47 -3.59
CA GLN A 62 14.55 -10.82 -4.79
C GLN A 62 15.95 -10.21 -4.82
N GLU A 63 16.12 -8.98 -4.31
CA GLU A 63 17.40 -8.28 -4.35
C GLU A 63 18.34 -8.71 -3.24
N TYR A 64 17.82 -9.02 -2.04
CA TYR A 64 18.65 -9.15 -0.85
C TYR A 64 18.52 -10.47 -0.09
N TYR A 65 17.42 -11.21 -0.27
CA TYR A 65 17.10 -12.33 0.63
C TYR A 65 16.79 -13.66 -0.06
N TRP A 66 16.84 -13.73 -1.39
CA TRP A 66 16.50 -14.94 -2.16
C TRP A 66 17.45 -16.12 -1.88
N GLU A 67 18.69 -15.86 -1.44
CA GLU A 67 19.63 -16.90 -1.02
C GLU A 67 19.35 -17.42 0.40
N GLU A 68 18.72 -16.60 1.25
CA GLU A 68 18.45 -16.92 2.67
C GLU A 68 17.10 -17.64 2.87
N TYR A 69 16.10 -17.31 2.05
CA TYR A 69 14.76 -17.90 2.11
C TYR A 69 14.41 -18.51 0.78
N GLY A 70 13.95 -19.77 0.77
CA GLY A 70 13.68 -20.52 -0.46
C GLY A 70 12.42 -20.09 -1.21
N SER A 71 11.59 -19.24 -0.61
CA SER A 71 10.42 -18.66 -1.27
C SER A 71 10.02 -17.31 -0.67
N PHE A 72 9.26 -16.52 -1.43
CA PHE A 72 8.72 -15.26 -0.93
C PHE A 72 7.79 -15.44 0.28
N SER A 73 6.98 -16.51 0.29
CA SER A 73 6.12 -16.84 1.44
C SER A 73 6.93 -17.17 2.69
N GLU A 74 8.08 -17.85 2.53
CA GLU A 74 8.99 -18.12 3.63
C GLU A 74 9.64 -16.84 4.17
N PHE A 75 10.02 -15.92 3.28
CA PHE A 75 10.48 -14.58 3.66
C PHE A 75 9.40 -13.83 4.46
N LEU A 76 8.16 -13.77 3.97
CA LEU A 76 7.06 -13.11 4.69
C LEU A 76 6.84 -13.72 6.08
N TYR A 77 6.89 -15.05 6.19
CA TYR A 77 6.69 -15.75 7.45
C TYR A 77 7.85 -15.54 8.44
N LYS A 78 9.10 -15.74 8.00
CA LYS A 78 10.27 -15.75 8.90
C LYS A 78 10.84 -14.37 9.16
N ARG A 79 10.84 -13.48 8.16
CA ARG A 79 11.48 -12.16 8.23
C ARG A 79 10.50 -11.05 8.57
N GLU A 80 9.34 -11.03 7.92
CA GLU A 80 8.30 -10.02 8.16
C GLU A 80 7.28 -10.48 9.23
N PHE A 81 7.43 -11.70 9.76
CA PHE A 81 6.60 -12.27 10.83
C PHE A 81 5.11 -12.33 10.53
N TRP A 82 4.73 -12.47 9.26
CA TRP A 82 3.33 -12.63 8.89
C TRP A 82 2.82 -14.00 9.36
N ALA A 83 1.61 -14.03 9.92
CA ALA A 83 0.93 -15.28 10.20
C ALA A 83 0.66 -16.05 8.89
N THR A 84 0.72 -17.37 8.93
CA THR A 84 0.45 -18.21 7.76
C THR A 84 -0.98 -18.00 7.22
N SER A 85 -1.94 -17.65 8.07
CA SER A 85 -3.29 -17.26 7.66
C SER A 85 -3.28 -15.99 6.81
N SER A 86 -2.62 -14.93 7.27
CA SER A 86 -2.51 -13.66 6.54
C SER A 86 -1.80 -13.81 5.19
N ILE A 87 -0.77 -14.66 5.11
CA ILE A 87 -0.10 -14.96 3.83
C ILE A 87 -1.07 -15.66 2.85
N LYS A 88 -1.91 -16.57 3.34
CA LYS A 88 -2.91 -17.26 2.52
C LYS A 88 -4.04 -16.33 2.09
N GLU A 89 -4.52 -15.49 3.00
CA GLU A 89 -5.58 -14.50 2.75
C GLU A 89 -5.14 -13.45 1.71
N ALA A 90 -3.89 -12.98 1.80
CA ALA A 90 -3.33 -12.08 0.80
C ALA A 90 -3.31 -12.69 -0.62
N ALA A 91 -3.30 -14.04 -0.72
CA ALA A 91 -3.44 -14.82 -1.95
C ALA A 91 -2.53 -14.37 -3.10
N LEU A 92 -1.30 -13.98 -2.78
CA LEU A 92 -0.38 -13.35 -3.71
C LEU A 92 0.04 -14.28 -4.85
N THR A 93 -0.22 -13.84 -6.08
CA THR A 93 0.23 -14.49 -7.30
C THR A 93 1.65 -14.06 -7.68
N GLU A 94 2.23 -14.71 -8.68
CA GLU A 94 3.54 -14.33 -9.23
C GLU A 94 3.52 -13.01 -10.01
N SER A 95 2.35 -12.45 -10.37
CA SER A 95 2.27 -11.12 -10.98
C SER A 95 2.12 -10.00 -9.96
N GLU A 96 1.97 -10.33 -8.68
CA GLU A 96 1.67 -9.37 -7.61
C GLU A 96 2.85 -9.20 -6.65
N THR A 97 2.84 -8.07 -5.96
CA THR A 97 3.72 -7.77 -4.84
C THR A 97 2.91 -7.11 -3.71
N VAL A 98 3.57 -6.91 -2.57
CA VAL A 98 3.02 -6.18 -1.44
C VAL A 98 3.94 -5.02 -1.10
N LEU A 99 3.35 -3.84 -1.06
CA LEU A 99 3.97 -2.62 -0.58
C LEU A 99 3.70 -2.49 0.91
N LYS A 100 4.75 -2.60 1.71
CA LYS A 100 4.68 -2.31 3.16
C LYS A 100 4.71 -0.81 3.37
N LEU A 101 3.59 -0.24 3.83
CA LEU A 101 3.43 1.21 3.97
C LEU A 101 4.10 1.71 5.25
N ARG A 102 4.65 2.92 5.21
CA ARG A 102 5.33 3.57 6.35
C ARG A 102 4.67 4.90 6.69
N ILE A 103 3.39 4.84 7.02
CA ILE A 103 2.52 6.02 7.08
C ILE A 103 2.98 6.99 8.18
N SER A 104 3.33 6.50 9.37
CA SER A 104 3.86 7.31 10.47
C SER A 104 5.16 8.05 10.13
N SER A 105 5.95 7.52 9.20
CA SER A 105 7.20 8.14 8.73
C SER A 105 7.00 9.10 7.55
N SER A 106 5.79 9.13 6.97
CA SER A 106 5.52 9.85 5.72
C SER A 106 4.95 11.26 5.93
N SER A 107 4.06 11.43 6.92
CA SER A 107 3.36 12.69 7.18
C SER A 107 2.69 12.68 8.54
N TYR A 108 3.03 13.66 9.39
CA TYR A 108 2.34 13.89 10.68
C TYR A 108 0.82 14.08 10.51
N ASN A 109 0.41 14.69 9.39
CA ASN A 109 -1.01 14.90 9.11
C ASN A 109 -1.73 13.59 8.76
N LEU A 110 -1.07 12.66 8.06
CA LEU A 110 -1.67 11.33 7.81
C LEU A 110 -1.71 10.50 9.08
N ASP A 111 -0.66 10.53 9.87
CA ASP A 111 -0.61 9.86 11.17
C ASP A 111 -1.75 10.35 12.07
N THR A 112 -1.95 11.67 12.12
CA THR A 112 -3.08 12.30 12.82
C THR A 112 -4.43 11.88 12.26
N LEU A 113 -4.61 11.87 10.92
CA LEU A 113 -5.86 11.43 10.28
C LEU A 113 -6.18 9.98 10.63
N LEU A 114 -5.21 9.08 10.60
CA LEU A 114 -5.37 7.68 10.99
C LEU A 114 -5.64 7.51 12.48
N SER A 115 -5.02 8.33 13.33
CA SER A 115 -5.23 8.33 14.78
C SER A 115 -6.68 8.72 15.14
N TYR A 116 -7.25 9.69 14.42
CA TYR A 116 -8.67 10.04 14.58
C TYR A 116 -9.61 8.99 14.00
N ASP A 117 -9.13 8.24 13.00
CA ASP A 117 -9.87 7.18 12.33
C ASP A 117 -9.98 5.88 13.16
N GLU A 118 -9.23 5.74 14.25
CA GLU A 118 -9.30 4.57 15.15
C GLU A 118 -10.71 4.30 15.72
N TYR A 119 -11.60 5.30 15.69
CA TYR A 119 -12.96 5.19 16.23
C TYR A 119 -14.04 4.87 15.19
N ASP A 120 -13.84 5.15 13.89
CA ASP A 120 -14.89 5.00 12.86
C ASP A 120 -14.38 4.42 11.52
N ASN A 121 -13.06 4.21 11.34
CA ASN A 121 -12.40 3.71 10.12
C ASN A 121 -12.77 4.43 8.80
N SER A 122 -13.43 5.58 8.89
CA SER A 122 -13.99 6.35 7.78
C SER A 122 -12.96 6.72 6.69
N PHE A 123 -11.75 7.12 7.08
CA PHE A 123 -10.71 7.53 6.14
C PHE A 123 -10.07 6.33 5.45
N ILE A 124 -9.72 5.27 6.19
CA ILE A 124 -9.18 4.03 5.63
C ILE A 124 -10.20 3.37 4.71
N GLU A 125 -11.49 3.39 5.05
CA GLU A 125 -12.54 2.88 4.16
C GLU A 125 -12.60 3.66 2.85
N ILE A 126 -12.58 4.99 2.90
CA ILE A 126 -12.56 5.84 1.69
C ILE A 126 -11.31 5.55 0.84
N VAL A 127 -10.13 5.47 1.47
CA VAL A 127 -8.88 5.16 0.77
C VAL A 127 -8.95 3.77 0.14
N THR A 128 -9.46 2.79 0.86
CA THR A 128 -9.60 1.40 0.39
C THR A 128 -10.52 1.35 -0.82
N GLN A 129 -11.70 1.97 -0.75
CA GLN A 129 -12.65 2.03 -1.87
C GLN A 129 -12.02 2.66 -3.12
N ILE A 130 -11.26 3.75 -2.97
CA ILE A 130 -10.58 4.39 -4.10
C ILE A 130 -9.52 3.46 -4.71
N LEU A 131 -8.75 2.75 -3.88
CA LEU A 131 -7.68 1.87 -4.34
C LEU A 131 -8.20 0.58 -4.99
N GLU A 132 -9.30 0.03 -4.50
CA GLU A 132 -9.95 -1.18 -5.08
C GLU A 132 -10.42 -0.95 -6.52
N GLU A 133 -10.76 0.29 -6.86
CA GLU A 133 -11.20 0.68 -8.20
C GLU A 133 -10.04 0.97 -9.17
N ILE A 134 -8.79 0.91 -8.68
CA ILE A 134 -7.58 1.09 -9.46
C ILE A 134 -6.93 -0.27 -9.72
N ASP A 135 -6.90 -0.68 -10.99
CA ASP A 135 -6.29 -1.93 -11.43
C ASP A 135 -4.77 -1.75 -11.68
N LEU A 136 -4.04 -1.59 -10.58
CA LEU A 136 -2.58 -1.47 -10.52
C LEU A 136 -1.95 -2.35 -9.45
#